data_AF-A0A7V3WPN6-F1
#
_entry.id   AF-A0A7V3WPN6-F1
#
_cell.length_a   1.000
_cell.length_b   1.000
_cell.length_c   1.000
_cell.angle_alpha   90.00
_cell.angle_beta   90.00
_cell.angle_gamma   90.00
#
_symmetry.space_group_name_H-M   'P 1'
#
loop_
_entity.id
_entity.type
_entity.pdbx_description
1 polymer ?
#
loop_
_entity_poly.entity_id
_entity_poly.type
_entity_poly.pdbx_seq_one_letter_code
_entity_poly.pdbx_strand_id
1 'polypeptide(L)'
;MGRQTREERLRGRAGCPPHPRTHLGRGHPQGRRPAGRAARPVCRPATGISESRPVLRTRRGLSQPDDSGRFSAGDGQPGPARGVGWQGPDDLPRPALRHQVRLQFPARNRPARREGQGNRPDARAGNGQSLSRHWTLGVHSYLIYLRDRLILCRELLADTGSIFVQIGDENLHHIIELMDEVFGEENRCSIIAFKKMSGLGTFGVGNVLDFLVWYAKSKDKTKIHELKEPKLEAEHVGVFYDHVELSNGERRRFLRTEFQSGPAPDAKVFQGSVLYSEGSTQTGQLEIELEGQRFAVPRNAHWKTNSTGLQRLLAAGRVFLKGNTPRYVRYLDDYLCYPLTNVWTDTGFGGFVGDQSKIYVVQTSSLVIARCLLMTTDPGDLVLDPTCGSGTTAYVAEQWRRRWITIDTSRVALALARQRLLTARFDYYKLKDEARGVAGGFVCKTVPHITLRSIAQNVALDAIFAKHQPVLDEKLKALNDALRLVTPELRQRLRAKLL
;
A
#
# COMPACT_ATOMS: atom_id res chain seq x y z
N MET A 1 -58.63 24.53 19.48
CA MET A 1 -58.95 24.38 20.91
C MET A 1 -58.41 23.02 21.33
N GLY A 2 -57.80 22.74 22.48
CA GLY A 2 -57.80 23.36 23.82
C GLY A 2 -57.87 22.17 24.81
N ARG A 3 -56.95 21.95 25.76
CA ARG A 3 -56.93 22.50 27.15
C ARG A 3 -58.28 22.28 27.88
N GLN A 4 -58.38 21.85 29.15
CA GLN A 4 -57.51 21.84 30.36
C GLN A 4 -58.18 20.90 31.42
N THR A 5 -57.63 20.30 32.49
CA THR A 5 -56.27 20.00 33.05
C THR A 5 -56.40 19.13 34.34
N ARG A 6 -55.28 18.62 34.89
CA ARG A 6 -55.06 18.23 36.33
C ARG A 6 -55.74 16.90 36.80
N GLU A 7 -55.35 16.25 37.91
CA GLU A 7 -54.39 16.59 39.00
C GLU A 7 -53.68 15.35 39.64
N GLU A 8 -52.52 15.56 40.30
CA GLU A 8 -51.95 14.93 41.55
C GLU A 8 -52.32 13.49 42.01
N ARG A 9 -51.49 12.63 42.67
CA ARG A 9 -50.26 12.63 43.54
C ARG A 9 -49.72 11.14 43.57
N LEU A 10 -48.64 10.61 44.22
CA LEU A 10 -47.48 11.01 45.04
C LEU A 10 -46.44 9.82 45.16
N ARG A 11 -45.19 10.10 45.62
CA ARG A 11 -44.11 9.16 46.12
C ARG A 11 -43.44 8.20 45.09
N GLY A 12 -42.11 7.95 45.11
CA GLY A 12 -41.05 8.62 45.89
C GLY A 12 -39.59 8.09 45.71
N ARG A 13 -38.62 9.01 45.81
CA ARG A 13 -37.17 8.92 46.19
C ARG A 13 -36.27 7.72 45.77
N ALA A 14 -35.28 8.01 44.91
CA ALA A 14 -33.82 7.86 45.13
C ALA A 14 -33.03 8.52 43.95
N GLY A 15 -31.79 9.02 44.06
CA GLY A 15 -30.95 9.23 45.24
C GLY A 15 -29.43 9.13 44.97
N CYS A 16 -28.82 10.02 44.16
CA CYS A 16 -27.37 10.00 43.85
C CYS A 16 -26.67 11.35 44.16
N PRO A 17 -25.45 11.35 44.76
CA PRO A 17 -24.70 12.57 45.11
C PRO A 17 -23.68 13.02 44.03
N PRO A 18 -23.25 14.30 44.03
CA PRO A 18 -22.27 14.84 43.07
C PRO A 18 -20.81 14.77 43.57
N HIS A 19 -19.84 14.76 42.64
CA HIS A 19 -18.41 14.92 42.93
C HIS A 19 -18.01 16.41 43.12
N PRO A 20 -17.08 16.73 44.05
CA PRO A 20 -16.61 18.09 44.27
C PRO A 20 -15.45 18.52 43.33
N ARG A 21 -15.28 19.84 43.17
CA ARG A 21 -14.07 20.50 42.64
C ARG A 21 -13.28 21.14 43.80
N THR A 22 -11.96 21.21 43.68
CA THR A 22 -11.10 22.09 44.49
C THR A 22 -9.87 22.58 43.70
N HIS A 23 -9.12 23.55 44.23
CA HIS A 23 -8.24 24.45 43.47
C HIS A 23 -6.73 24.23 43.64
N LEU A 24 -5.99 24.67 42.60
CA LEU A 24 -4.67 25.33 42.57
C LEU A 24 -3.72 25.21 43.79
N GLY A 25 -2.47 24.81 43.51
CA GLY A 25 -1.28 25.10 44.34
C GLY A 25 -0.04 25.34 43.46
N ARG A 26 0.83 26.29 43.83
CA ARG A 26 2.10 26.59 43.13
C ARG A 26 3.28 25.92 43.85
N GLY A 27 4.32 25.49 43.12
CA GLY A 27 5.56 24.97 43.73
C GLY A 27 6.75 24.78 42.78
N HIS A 28 7.75 25.66 42.89
CA HIS A 28 9.06 25.59 42.21
C HIS A 28 10.02 26.61 42.86
N PRO A 29 11.36 26.51 42.74
CA PRO A 29 12.19 25.40 42.25
C PRO A 29 13.35 25.02 43.22
N GLN A 30 14.08 23.94 42.92
CA GLN A 30 15.50 23.61 43.24
C GLN A 30 15.69 22.07 43.12
N GLY A 31 16.82 21.50 42.69
CA GLY A 31 18.02 22.08 42.07
C GLY A 31 19.31 21.34 42.43
N ARG A 32 19.78 20.39 41.60
CA ARG A 32 21.18 19.88 41.56
C ARG A 32 21.49 18.99 40.34
N ARG A 33 22.75 19.09 39.88
CA ARG A 33 23.51 18.34 38.85
C ARG A 33 25.00 18.56 39.21
N PRO A 34 26.03 17.93 38.58
CA PRO A 34 26.03 16.76 37.68
C PRO A 34 27.11 15.68 38.04
N ALA A 35 27.03 14.53 37.37
CA ALA A 35 28.19 13.68 37.01
C ALA A 35 27.78 12.78 35.81
N GLY A 36 28.67 12.34 34.91
CA GLY A 36 30.06 12.74 34.69
C GLY A 36 30.85 11.71 33.86
N ARG A 37 31.32 12.09 32.66
CA ARG A 37 32.06 11.25 31.67
C ARG A 37 31.18 10.16 31.00
N ALA A 38 31.53 9.60 29.83
CA ALA A 38 32.72 9.81 28.99
C ALA A 38 32.34 10.00 27.50
N ALA A 39 33.13 10.78 26.75
CA ALA A 39 33.05 10.86 25.30
C ALA A 39 34.00 9.85 24.63
N ARG A 40 33.69 9.44 23.40
CA ARG A 40 34.62 8.74 22.48
C ARG A 40 34.79 9.57 21.19
N PRO A 41 35.94 9.46 20.50
CA PRO A 41 36.42 10.52 19.61
C PRO A 41 35.75 10.55 18.23
N VAL A 42 35.80 11.74 17.63
CA VAL A 42 35.42 12.02 16.24
C VAL A 42 36.50 11.52 15.28
N CYS A 43 36.16 10.68 14.31
CA CYS A 43 37.03 10.39 13.17
C CYS A 43 37.06 11.59 12.20
N ARG A 44 38.24 12.02 11.78
CA ARG A 44 38.41 12.98 10.69
C ARG A 44 38.18 12.30 9.33
N PRO A 45 37.67 13.02 8.31
CA PRO A 45 37.60 12.50 6.95
C PRO A 45 39.00 12.40 6.33
N ALA A 46 39.21 11.39 5.47
CA ALA A 46 40.41 11.27 4.66
C ALA A 46 40.29 12.14 3.39
N THR A 47 41.35 12.89 3.08
CA THR A 47 41.48 13.66 1.84
C THR A 47 42.04 12.79 0.72
N GLY A 48 41.35 12.74 -0.44
CA GLY A 48 41.75 11.92 -1.58
C GLY A 48 41.37 12.54 -2.93
N ILE A 49 42.33 13.27 -3.49
CA ILE A 49 42.61 13.55 -4.92
C ILE A 49 41.66 12.79 -5.88
N SER A 50 40.72 13.44 -6.58
CA SER A 50 40.95 14.26 -7.80
C SER A 50 41.45 13.47 -9.01
N GLU A 51 40.53 12.97 -9.83
CA GLU A 51 40.79 12.72 -11.26
C GLU A 51 39.54 13.13 -12.08
N SER A 52 39.71 13.44 -13.38
CA SER A 52 38.71 14.25 -14.08
C SER A 52 38.61 14.01 -15.60
N ARG A 53 37.37 14.19 -16.11
CA ARG A 53 37.00 14.36 -17.54
C ARG A 53 37.12 13.08 -18.41
N PRO A 54 36.50 13.03 -19.61
CA PRO A 54 35.80 14.11 -20.33
C PRO A 54 34.29 13.95 -20.55
N VAL A 55 33.66 15.10 -20.82
CA VAL A 55 32.27 15.22 -21.29
C VAL A 55 32.25 15.09 -22.81
N LEU A 56 31.41 14.19 -23.34
CA LEU A 56 31.08 14.16 -24.77
C LEU A 56 30.01 15.22 -25.08
N ARG A 57 30.38 16.21 -25.91
CA ARG A 57 29.44 17.17 -26.52
C ARG A 57 29.00 16.67 -27.89
N THR A 58 27.70 16.65 -28.14
CA THR A 58 27.13 16.72 -29.50
C THR A 58 26.32 18.01 -29.64
N ARG A 59 26.16 18.51 -30.88
CA ARG A 59 25.65 19.86 -31.17
C ARG A 59 24.14 19.89 -31.41
N ARG A 60 23.58 21.11 -31.30
CA ARG A 60 22.23 21.46 -31.80
C ARG A 60 22.11 21.21 -33.31
N GLY A 61 20.91 20.84 -33.75
CA GLY A 61 20.39 21.11 -35.08
C GLY A 61 19.03 21.80 -34.94
N LEU A 62 18.79 22.86 -35.72
CA LEU A 62 17.53 23.64 -35.73
C LEU A 62 17.08 23.77 -37.18
N SER A 63 15.82 23.38 -37.47
CA SER A 63 15.12 23.76 -38.69
C SER A 63 13.63 23.37 -38.62
N GLN A 64 12.75 24.36 -38.45
CA GLN A 64 11.50 24.40 -39.23
C GLN A 64 11.79 25.21 -40.52
N PRO A 65 10.86 25.22 -41.48
CA PRO A 65 9.95 26.37 -41.53
C PRO A 65 8.48 25.97 -41.69
N ASP A 66 7.62 26.99 -41.72
CA ASP A 66 6.17 26.95 -41.90
C ASP A 66 5.73 26.50 -43.31
N ASP A 67 4.47 26.10 -43.45
CA ASP A 67 3.57 26.82 -44.35
C ASP A 67 2.10 26.73 -43.86
N SER A 68 1.19 27.36 -44.59
CA SER A 68 -0.10 27.87 -44.15
C SER A 68 -1.26 27.31 -44.99
N GLY A 69 -2.44 27.18 -44.38
CA GLY A 69 -3.63 26.65 -45.05
C GLY A 69 -4.92 27.08 -44.39
N ARG A 70 -5.60 28.08 -44.98
CA ARG A 70 -6.99 28.44 -44.63
C ARG A 70 -7.96 27.51 -45.32
N PHE A 71 -9.08 27.17 -44.67
CA PHE A 71 -10.39 27.07 -45.33
C PHE A 71 -11.53 27.38 -44.36
N SER A 72 -12.73 27.63 -44.90
CA SER A 72 -13.82 28.38 -44.24
C SER A 72 -14.84 27.51 -43.50
N ALA A 73 -15.71 28.17 -42.71
CA ALA A 73 -16.77 27.57 -41.91
C ALA A 73 -17.97 27.07 -42.74
N GLY A 74 -18.79 26.24 -42.09
CA GLY A 74 -20.16 25.87 -42.49
C GLY A 74 -20.97 25.44 -41.26
N ASP A 75 -22.23 25.86 -41.17
CA ASP A 75 -23.03 25.76 -39.94
C ASP A 75 -23.61 24.36 -39.63
N GLY A 76 -23.80 24.07 -38.34
CA GLY A 76 -24.51 22.89 -37.84
C GLY A 76 -24.81 22.97 -36.34
N GLN A 77 -26.07 22.88 -35.94
CA GLN A 77 -26.49 22.99 -34.53
C GLN A 77 -26.23 21.70 -33.71
N PRO A 78 -26.01 21.80 -32.38
CA PRO A 78 -25.50 20.70 -31.58
C PRO A 78 -26.58 19.72 -31.07
N GLY A 79 -26.26 18.42 -31.12
CA GLY A 79 -26.94 17.36 -30.36
C GLY A 79 -26.33 17.13 -28.96
N PRO A 80 -27.03 16.41 -28.05
CA PRO A 80 -26.62 16.27 -26.65
C PRO A 80 -25.39 15.37 -26.47
N ALA A 81 -24.49 15.77 -25.57
CA ALA A 81 -23.19 15.14 -25.36
C ALA A 81 -23.27 13.71 -24.78
N ARG A 82 -22.34 12.85 -25.22
CA ARG A 82 -21.94 11.62 -24.53
C ARG A 82 -20.44 11.69 -24.21
N GLY A 83 -20.03 10.98 -23.15
CA GLY A 83 -18.70 11.14 -22.54
C GLY A 83 -17.53 10.89 -23.48
N VAL A 84 -16.48 11.70 -23.32
CA VAL A 84 -15.27 11.68 -24.16
C VAL A 84 -14.42 10.44 -23.84
N GLY A 85 -14.35 9.50 -24.77
CA GLY A 85 -13.37 8.41 -24.75
C GLY A 85 -12.03 8.88 -25.30
N TRP A 86 -10.93 8.55 -24.62
CA TRP A 86 -9.57 8.89 -25.04
C TRP A 86 -9.18 8.05 -26.28
N GLN A 87 -8.86 8.69 -27.41
CA GLN A 87 -8.47 8.01 -28.65
C GLN A 87 -6.94 7.98 -28.77
N GLY A 88 -6.38 6.78 -28.96
CA GLY A 88 -4.98 6.60 -29.37
C GLY A 88 -4.84 6.63 -30.89
N PRO A 89 -3.61 6.83 -31.43
CA PRO A 89 -3.40 6.90 -32.87
C PRO A 89 -3.48 5.50 -33.53
N ASP A 90 -4.44 5.34 -34.44
CA ASP A 90 -4.41 4.29 -35.44
C ASP A 90 -3.43 4.68 -36.57
N ASP A 91 -2.30 3.97 -36.71
CA ASP A 91 -1.76 3.65 -38.03
C ASP A 91 -0.65 2.57 -37.98
N LEU A 92 -0.72 1.62 -38.94
CA LEU A 92 0.36 0.82 -39.56
C LEU A 92 -0.23 -0.47 -40.18
N PRO A 93 0.25 -0.92 -41.36
CA PRO A 93 -0.49 -1.83 -42.23
C PRO A 93 -0.43 -3.31 -41.83
N ARG A 94 -1.51 -4.04 -42.13
CA ARG A 94 -1.58 -5.51 -42.03
C ARG A 94 -1.34 -6.17 -43.39
N PRO A 95 -0.41 -7.12 -43.53
CA PRO A 95 -0.45 -8.06 -44.64
C PRO A 95 -1.57 -9.09 -44.40
N ALA A 96 -2.43 -9.29 -45.39
CA ALA A 96 -3.43 -10.35 -45.37
C ALA A 96 -2.89 -11.62 -46.01
N LEU A 97 -3.27 -12.79 -45.48
CA LEU A 97 -3.32 -14.01 -46.27
C LEU A 97 -4.47 -14.90 -45.76
N ARG A 98 -5.21 -15.48 -46.69
CA ARG A 98 -6.30 -16.43 -46.42
C ARG A 98 -5.70 -17.82 -46.31
N HIS A 99 -6.33 -18.71 -45.53
CA HIS A 99 -6.88 -19.95 -46.09
C HIS A 99 -7.96 -20.51 -45.16
N GLN A 100 -9.07 -20.96 -45.75
CA GLN A 100 -10.15 -21.63 -45.03
C GLN A 100 -9.85 -23.13 -44.94
N VAL A 101 -9.99 -23.72 -43.75
CA VAL A 101 -10.38 -25.13 -43.61
C VAL A 101 -11.56 -25.17 -42.64
N ARG A 102 -12.68 -25.70 -43.13
CA ARG A 102 -13.96 -25.77 -42.40
C ARG A 102 -14.20 -27.23 -42.01
N LEU A 103 -14.06 -27.55 -40.73
CA LEU A 103 -14.49 -28.83 -40.17
C LEU A 103 -15.61 -28.62 -39.16
N GLN A 104 -16.66 -29.43 -39.29
CA GLN A 104 -17.88 -29.42 -38.48
C GLN A 104 -17.95 -30.70 -37.62
N PHE A 105 -19.07 -30.86 -36.91
CA PHE A 105 -19.52 -32.06 -36.20
C PHE A 105 -18.89 -32.30 -34.81
N PRO A 106 -19.60 -33.02 -33.91
CA PRO A 106 -21.03 -32.83 -33.62
C PRO A 106 -21.33 -32.76 -32.10
N ALA A 107 -22.48 -32.20 -31.73
CA ALA A 107 -22.96 -32.20 -30.36
C ALA A 107 -23.72 -33.50 -29.99
N ARG A 108 -23.30 -34.17 -28.91
CA ARG A 108 -23.97 -35.21 -28.09
C ARG A 108 -23.00 -35.56 -26.93
N ASN A 109 -23.40 -35.98 -25.73
CA ASN A 109 -24.73 -36.14 -25.13
C ASN A 109 -24.65 -35.94 -23.60
N ARG A 110 -25.72 -35.49 -22.94
CA ARG A 110 -25.83 -35.53 -21.46
C ARG A 110 -26.54 -36.82 -21.02
N PRO A 111 -26.06 -37.54 -19.99
CA PRO A 111 -26.91 -38.40 -19.17
C PRO A 111 -27.74 -37.56 -18.17
N ALA A 112 -28.84 -38.12 -17.69
CA ALA A 112 -29.90 -37.38 -16.97
C ALA A 112 -29.67 -37.24 -15.45
N ARG A 113 -30.49 -36.37 -14.83
CA ARG A 113 -30.62 -36.27 -13.36
C ARG A 113 -31.08 -37.60 -12.75
N ARG A 114 -30.69 -37.85 -11.50
CA ARG A 114 -31.60 -38.42 -10.50
C ARG A 114 -31.97 -37.34 -9.50
N GLU A 115 -33.21 -37.31 -9.08
CA GLU A 115 -33.71 -36.33 -8.12
C GLU A 115 -33.52 -36.83 -6.69
N GLY A 116 -33.10 -35.93 -5.80
CA GLY A 116 -32.86 -36.19 -4.39
C GLY A 116 -33.35 -35.00 -3.59
N GLN A 117 -34.15 -35.29 -2.57
CA GLN A 117 -34.98 -34.36 -1.80
C GLN A 117 -34.30 -33.01 -1.48
N GLY A 118 -35.02 -31.92 -1.76
CA GLY A 118 -34.49 -30.57 -1.66
C GLY A 118 -34.25 -30.12 -0.22
N ASN A 119 -33.08 -29.56 0.04
CA ASN A 119 -32.77 -28.83 1.26
C ASN A 119 -32.58 -27.34 0.90
N ARG A 120 -33.35 -26.44 1.52
CA ARG A 120 -33.23 -25.00 1.25
C ARG A 120 -31.97 -24.47 1.93
N PRO A 121 -31.05 -23.78 1.23
CA PRO A 121 -29.90 -23.15 1.90
C PRO A 121 -30.39 -21.97 2.74
N ASP A 122 -30.24 -22.07 4.06
CA ASP A 122 -30.75 -21.06 4.99
C ASP A 122 -29.90 -19.78 4.94
N ALA A 123 -30.51 -18.68 4.49
CA ALA A 123 -29.82 -17.46 4.10
C ALA A 123 -29.49 -16.55 5.31
N ARG A 124 -28.67 -17.05 6.25
CA ARG A 124 -28.25 -16.33 7.48
C ARG A 124 -26.73 -16.32 7.70
N ALA A 125 -25.97 -15.98 6.67
CA ALA A 125 -24.52 -15.77 6.75
C ALA A 125 -24.16 -14.39 7.35
N GLY A 126 -24.37 -14.20 8.65
CA GLY A 126 -24.02 -12.98 9.37
C GLY A 126 -22.56 -12.94 9.84
N ASN A 127 -21.92 -11.77 9.69
CA ASN A 127 -20.73 -11.27 10.39
C ASN A 127 -19.61 -12.27 10.79
N GLY A 128 -18.58 -12.40 9.94
CA GLY A 128 -17.15 -12.45 10.32
C GLY A 128 -16.56 -13.60 11.17
N GLN A 129 -17.29 -14.20 12.10
CA GLN A 129 -16.74 -15.00 13.20
C GLN A 129 -16.27 -16.42 12.82
N SER A 130 -16.34 -16.80 11.54
CA SER A 130 -16.17 -18.21 11.12
C SER A 130 -14.71 -18.70 11.11
N LEU A 131 -13.73 -17.84 10.78
CA LEU A 131 -12.34 -18.28 10.60
C LEU A 131 -11.64 -18.69 11.90
N SER A 132 -11.98 -18.08 13.03
CA SER A 132 -11.41 -18.41 14.36
C SER A 132 -11.66 -19.87 14.76
N ARG A 133 -12.81 -20.45 14.40
CA ARG A 133 -13.25 -21.79 14.83
C ARG A 133 -12.46 -22.99 14.24
N HIS A 134 -11.46 -22.73 13.40
CA HIS A 134 -10.67 -23.79 12.74
C HIS A 134 -9.35 -24.12 13.45
N TRP A 135 -9.00 -23.38 14.50
CA TRP A 135 -7.71 -23.50 15.21
C TRP A 135 -7.90 -24.10 16.61
N THR A 136 -7.42 -25.33 16.82
CA THR A 136 -7.61 -26.09 18.08
C THR A 136 -6.91 -25.48 19.30
N LEU A 137 -5.90 -24.64 19.10
CA LEU A 137 -5.20 -23.87 20.14
C LEU A 137 -5.34 -22.35 19.90
N GLY A 138 -6.37 -21.93 19.14
CA GLY A 138 -6.62 -20.53 18.81
C GLY A 138 -5.43 -19.86 18.11
N VAL A 139 -5.15 -18.61 18.52
CA VAL A 139 -4.13 -17.74 17.92
C VAL A 139 -2.74 -18.38 17.92
N HIS A 140 -2.36 -19.13 18.97
CA HIS A 140 -1.03 -19.76 19.03
C HIS A 140 -0.78 -20.75 17.88
N SER A 141 -1.77 -21.60 17.56
CA SER A 141 -1.67 -22.51 16.41
C SER A 141 -1.65 -21.79 15.06
N TYR A 142 -2.29 -20.63 14.94
CA TYR A 142 -2.24 -19.79 13.74
C TYR A 142 -0.87 -19.11 13.56
N LEU A 143 -0.29 -18.56 14.64
CA LEU A 143 1.03 -17.90 14.59
C LEU A 143 2.15 -18.89 14.24
N ILE A 144 2.16 -20.10 14.82
CA ILE A 144 3.12 -21.15 14.46
C ILE A 144 2.96 -21.54 12.97
N TYR A 145 1.73 -21.81 12.53
CA TYR A 145 1.42 -22.12 11.13
C TYR A 145 1.89 -21.02 10.15
N LEU A 146 1.81 -19.76 10.55
CA LEU A 146 2.25 -18.63 9.75
C LEU A 146 3.78 -18.45 9.78
N ARG A 147 4.41 -18.65 10.94
CA ARG A 147 5.88 -18.56 11.12
C ARG A 147 6.63 -19.42 10.11
N ASP A 148 6.27 -20.69 10.02
CA ASP A 148 6.92 -21.66 9.13
C ASP A 148 6.77 -21.26 7.65
N ARG A 149 5.66 -20.60 7.29
CA ARG A 149 5.43 -20.06 5.94
C ARG A 149 6.24 -18.80 5.67
N LEU A 150 6.33 -17.89 6.65
CA LEU A 150 7.10 -16.66 6.50
C LEU A 150 8.59 -16.94 6.35
N ILE A 151 9.12 -17.94 7.07
CA ILE A 151 10.51 -18.41 6.92
C ILE A 151 10.75 -18.90 5.47
N LEU A 152 9.92 -19.81 4.97
CA LEU A 152 10.01 -20.30 3.58
C LEU A 152 9.82 -19.18 2.55
N CYS A 153 8.93 -18.22 2.81
CA CYS A 153 8.76 -17.05 1.95
C CYS A 153 10.02 -16.19 1.92
N ARG A 154 10.70 -15.97 3.06
CA ARG A 154 11.97 -15.23 3.14
C ARG A 154 13.11 -15.92 2.40
N GLU A 155 13.16 -17.26 2.44
CA GLU A 155 14.12 -18.04 1.65
C GLU A 155 13.88 -17.85 0.14
N LEU A 156 12.62 -18.03 -0.30
CA LEU A 156 12.20 -17.92 -1.71
C LEU A 156 12.25 -16.50 -2.29
N LEU A 157 12.14 -15.46 -1.46
CA LEU A 157 12.13 -14.07 -1.90
C LEU A 157 13.51 -13.66 -2.46
N ALA A 158 13.53 -12.85 -3.52
CA ALA A 158 14.78 -12.27 -4.03
C ALA A 158 15.32 -11.20 -3.05
N ASP A 159 16.63 -10.93 -3.06
CA ASP A 159 17.27 -9.89 -2.24
C ASP A 159 16.61 -8.52 -2.36
N THR A 160 16.11 -8.18 -3.55
CA THR A 160 15.42 -6.93 -3.88
C THR A 160 13.90 -7.00 -3.66
N GLY A 161 13.39 -8.15 -3.24
CA GLY A 161 11.97 -8.47 -3.16
C GLY A 161 11.29 -7.98 -1.89
N SER A 162 9.97 -7.81 -1.99
CA SER A 162 9.07 -7.40 -0.91
C SER A 162 8.01 -8.45 -0.60
N ILE A 163 7.57 -8.49 0.65
CA ILE A 163 6.44 -9.28 1.14
C ILE A 163 5.41 -8.36 1.81
N PHE A 164 4.13 -8.64 1.56
CA PHE A 164 3.00 -7.92 2.16
C PHE A 164 2.08 -8.93 2.86
N VAL A 165 1.77 -8.70 4.13
CA VAL A 165 0.80 -9.51 4.89
C VAL A 165 -0.42 -8.66 5.21
N GLN A 166 -1.60 -9.05 4.74
CA GLN A 166 -2.87 -8.42 5.11
C GLN A 166 -3.35 -8.96 6.46
N ILE A 167 -3.71 -8.08 7.39
CA ILE A 167 -4.28 -8.44 8.69
C ILE A 167 -5.25 -7.37 9.20
N GLY A 168 -6.22 -7.76 10.02
CA GLY A 168 -7.00 -6.84 10.84
C GLY A 168 -6.21 -6.32 12.06
N ASP A 169 -6.75 -5.33 12.75
CA ASP A 169 -6.20 -4.78 14.00
C ASP A 169 -6.06 -5.84 15.10
N GLU A 170 -6.95 -6.83 15.15
CA GLU A 170 -7.05 -7.77 16.28
C GLU A 170 -5.78 -8.62 16.47
N ASN A 171 -5.01 -8.84 15.41
CA ASN A 171 -3.76 -9.61 15.42
C ASN A 171 -2.57 -8.81 14.86
N LEU A 172 -2.74 -7.53 14.51
CA LEU A 172 -1.71 -6.71 13.85
C LEU A 172 -0.37 -6.73 14.59
N HIS A 173 -0.41 -6.57 15.91
CA HIS A 173 0.77 -6.56 16.77
C HIS A 173 1.53 -7.90 16.73
N HIS A 174 0.84 -9.03 16.86
CA HIS A 174 1.45 -10.37 16.73
C HIS A 174 2.04 -10.64 15.34
N ILE A 175 1.43 -10.10 14.27
CA ILE A 175 2.00 -10.20 12.93
C ILE A 175 3.26 -9.36 12.79
N ILE A 176 3.32 -8.17 13.41
CA ILE A 176 4.53 -7.34 13.43
C ILE A 176 5.65 -8.03 14.21
N GLU A 177 5.37 -8.53 15.42
CA GLU A 177 6.32 -9.30 16.25
C GLU A 177 6.90 -10.50 15.47
N LEU A 178 6.04 -11.24 14.77
CA LEU A 178 6.44 -12.41 13.98
C LEU A 178 7.23 -12.05 12.71
N MET A 179 6.90 -10.93 12.06
CA MET A 179 7.64 -10.43 10.89
C MET A 179 9.00 -9.85 11.30
N ASP A 180 9.09 -9.19 12.46
CA ASP A 180 10.36 -8.76 13.05
C ASP A 180 11.26 -9.97 13.40
N GLU A 181 10.70 -11.06 13.95
CA GLU A 181 11.44 -12.29 14.22
C GLU A 181 12.02 -12.93 12.93
N VAL A 182 11.21 -12.99 11.87
CA VAL A 182 11.60 -13.70 10.64
C VAL A 182 12.46 -12.85 9.70
N PHE A 183 12.15 -11.56 9.54
CA PHE A 183 12.80 -10.68 8.56
C PHE A 183 13.81 -9.70 9.17
N GLY A 184 13.75 -9.43 10.48
CA GLY A 184 14.51 -8.36 11.15
C GLY A 184 13.74 -7.03 11.13
N GLU A 185 13.71 -6.32 12.26
CA GLU A 185 12.98 -5.04 12.39
C GLU A 185 13.54 -3.94 11.48
N GLU A 186 14.82 -4.03 11.11
CA GLU A 186 15.47 -3.14 10.16
C GLU A 186 14.87 -3.26 8.75
N ASN A 187 14.37 -4.45 8.40
CA ASN A 187 13.77 -4.74 7.09
C ASN A 187 12.28 -4.39 6.99
N ARG A 188 11.65 -3.94 8.08
CA ARG A 188 10.30 -3.35 8.07
C ARG A 188 10.28 -2.10 7.19
N CYS A 189 9.47 -2.11 6.14
CA CYS A 189 9.37 -1.02 5.17
C CYS A 189 8.25 -0.04 5.53
N SER A 190 7.03 -0.54 5.77
CA SER A 190 5.90 0.27 6.23
C SER A 190 4.78 -0.57 6.84
N ILE A 191 3.87 0.09 7.55
CA ILE A 191 2.54 -0.44 7.88
C ILE A 191 1.54 0.48 7.17
N ILE A 192 0.78 -0.09 6.25
CA ILE A 192 -0.16 0.64 5.39
C ILE A 192 -1.58 0.34 5.87
N ALA A 193 -2.31 1.36 6.31
CA ALA A 193 -3.71 1.25 6.67
C ALA A 193 -4.58 1.48 5.43
N PHE A 194 -5.52 0.59 5.12
CA PHE A 194 -6.41 0.74 3.97
C PHE A 194 -7.87 0.50 4.33
N LYS A 195 -8.77 1.23 3.67
CA LYS A 195 -10.20 1.20 3.95
C LYS A 195 -10.87 -0.07 3.41
N LYS A 196 -11.52 -0.84 4.29
CA LYS A 196 -12.43 -1.95 3.93
C LYS A 196 -13.87 -1.46 3.76
N MET A 197 -14.86 -2.36 3.76
CA MET A 197 -16.27 -1.95 3.74
C MET A 197 -16.66 -1.17 5.00
N SER A 198 -17.78 -0.43 4.91
CA SER A 198 -18.43 0.24 6.04
C SER A 198 -18.64 -0.71 7.21
N GLY A 199 -17.98 -0.43 8.34
CA GLY A 199 -18.01 -1.26 9.54
C GLY A 199 -19.32 -1.12 10.30
N LEU A 200 -19.91 -2.25 10.70
CA LEU A 200 -20.91 -2.26 11.76
C LEU A 200 -20.21 -1.92 13.08
N GLY A 201 -20.48 -0.73 13.63
CA GLY A 201 -20.01 -0.35 14.95
C GLY A 201 -20.70 -1.16 16.04
N THR A 202 -19.94 -2.01 16.75
CA THR A 202 -20.43 -2.77 17.90
C THR A 202 -20.26 -2.02 19.22
N PHE A 203 -19.21 -1.19 19.34
CA PHE A 203 -18.92 -0.37 20.53
C PHE A 203 -18.47 1.04 20.14
N GLY A 204 -19.42 1.89 19.75
CA GLY A 204 -19.23 3.34 19.52
C GLY A 204 -18.50 3.72 18.23
N VAL A 205 -17.36 3.10 17.93
CA VAL A 205 -16.58 3.34 16.70
C VAL A 205 -16.65 2.11 15.79
N GLY A 206 -17.01 2.33 14.52
CA GLY A 206 -17.01 1.30 13.50
C GLY A 206 -15.62 1.05 12.94
N ASN A 207 -15.12 -0.18 13.02
CA ASN A 207 -13.86 -0.57 12.41
C ASN A 207 -14.00 -0.60 10.87
N VAL A 208 -13.25 0.25 10.18
CA VAL A 208 -13.26 0.42 8.72
C VAL A 208 -11.90 0.19 8.05
N LEU A 209 -10.91 -0.32 8.80
CA LEU A 209 -9.52 -0.46 8.33
C LEU A 209 -9.04 -1.91 8.39
N ASP A 210 -8.36 -2.34 7.33
CA ASP A 210 -7.40 -3.45 7.38
C ASP A 210 -5.99 -2.87 7.21
N PHE A 211 -4.97 -3.67 7.52
CA PHE A 211 -3.57 -3.26 7.44
C PHE A 211 -2.79 -4.19 6.49
N LEU A 212 -1.84 -3.61 5.76
CA LEU A 212 -0.77 -4.34 5.10
C LEU A 212 0.54 -4.10 5.86
N VAL A 213 1.15 -5.18 6.32
CA VAL A 213 2.46 -5.20 6.95
C VAL A 213 3.50 -5.48 5.86
N TRP A 214 4.35 -4.50 5.52
CA TRP A 214 5.31 -4.57 4.40
C TRP A 214 6.76 -4.68 4.89
N TYR A 215 7.44 -5.75 4.49
CA TYR A 215 8.88 -5.98 4.73
C TYR A 215 9.59 -6.29 3.41
N ALA A 216 10.91 -6.10 3.40
CA ALA A 216 11.80 -6.54 2.32
C ALA A 216 12.66 -7.73 2.77
N LYS A 217 13.35 -8.40 1.84
CA LYS A 217 14.44 -9.33 2.19
C LYS A 217 15.73 -8.61 2.62
N SER A 218 15.98 -7.43 2.06
CA SER A 218 17.10 -6.55 2.42
C SER A 218 16.71 -5.12 2.04
N LYS A 219 16.36 -4.30 3.03
CA LYS A 219 15.74 -2.98 2.81
C LYS A 219 16.51 -2.08 1.84
N ASP A 220 17.83 -2.04 1.99
CA ASP A 220 18.74 -1.22 1.15
C ASP A 220 18.83 -1.67 -0.32
N LYS A 221 18.33 -2.87 -0.65
CA LYS A 221 18.29 -3.45 -2.00
C LYS A 221 16.89 -3.45 -2.63
N THR A 222 15.86 -3.05 -1.90
CA THR A 222 14.45 -3.26 -2.29
C THR A 222 14.09 -2.52 -3.59
N LYS A 223 13.38 -3.19 -4.51
CA LYS A 223 12.67 -2.47 -5.59
C LYS A 223 11.55 -1.63 -4.98
N ILE A 224 11.63 -0.30 -5.14
CA ILE A 224 10.59 0.63 -4.69
C ILE A 224 10.31 1.64 -5.80
N HIS A 225 9.05 1.76 -6.21
CA HIS A 225 8.55 2.77 -7.13
C HIS A 225 7.59 3.70 -6.39
N GLU A 226 7.82 5.01 -6.47
CA GLU A 226 6.93 6.02 -5.91
C GLU A 226 5.62 6.10 -6.73
N LEU A 227 4.55 5.49 -6.24
CA LEU A 227 3.22 5.69 -6.79
C LEU A 227 2.71 7.09 -6.49
N LYS A 228 1.93 7.65 -7.41
CA LYS A 228 1.40 9.01 -7.33
C LYS A 228 -0.09 9.01 -7.55
N GLU A 229 -0.79 9.81 -6.75
CA GLU A 229 -2.22 10.07 -6.89
C GLU A 229 -2.45 11.41 -7.59
N PRO A 230 -3.39 11.49 -8.55
CA PRO A 230 -3.72 12.73 -9.22
C PRO A 230 -4.44 13.67 -8.24
N LYS A 231 -4.13 14.96 -8.34
CA LYS A 231 -4.70 15.98 -7.46
C LYS A 231 -6.13 16.34 -7.90
N LEU A 232 -7.12 15.96 -7.12
CA LEU A 232 -8.51 16.35 -7.35
C LEU A 232 -8.74 17.78 -6.87
N GLU A 233 -9.07 18.70 -7.78
CA GLU A 233 -9.25 20.13 -7.48
C GLU A 233 -10.31 20.37 -6.40
N ALA A 234 -11.44 19.68 -6.51
CA ALA A 234 -12.59 19.79 -5.61
C ALA A 234 -12.29 19.42 -4.16
N GLU A 235 -11.21 18.68 -3.88
CA GLU A 235 -10.77 18.32 -2.52
C GLU A 235 -9.79 19.33 -1.91
N HIS A 236 -9.19 20.20 -2.74
CA HIS A 236 -8.04 21.03 -2.38
C HIS A 236 -8.32 22.54 -2.46
N VAL A 237 -9.14 22.98 -3.42
CA VAL A 237 -9.55 24.37 -3.62
C VAL A 237 -10.47 24.81 -2.45
N GLY A 238 -10.26 26.03 -1.96
CA GLY A 238 -11.00 26.57 -0.80
C GLY A 238 -10.55 26.03 0.57
N VAL A 239 -10.04 24.80 0.66
CA VAL A 239 -9.52 24.21 1.91
C VAL A 239 -8.05 24.60 2.14
N PHE A 240 -7.18 24.22 1.22
CA PHE A 240 -5.74 24.54 1.29
C PHE A 240 -5.35 25.66 0.33
N TYR A 241 -5.94 25.66 -0.87
CA TYR A 241 -5.73 26.67 -1.89
C TYR A 241 -6.82 27.74 -1.73
N ASP A 242 -6.58 28.68 -0.82
CA ASP A 242 -7.54 29.72 -0.39
C ASP A 242 -7.30 31.10 -1.02
N HIS A 243 -6.35 31.23 -1.95
CA HIS A 243 -6.00 32.49 -2.63
C HIS A 243 -6.06 32.35 -4.16
N VAL A 244 -6.25 33.48 -4.82
CA VAL A 244 -6.31 33.60 -6.28
C VAL A 244 -5.47 34.79 -6.74
N GLU A 245 -4.76 34.61 -7.85
CA GLU A 245 -4.02 35.64 -8.60
C GLU A 245 -4.79 35.93 -9.88
N LEU A 246 -5.31 37.15 -10.01
CA LEU A 246 -6.06 37.61 -11.18
C LEU A 246 -5.11 37.98 -12.34
N SER A 247 -5.64 38.12 -13.56
CA SER A 247 -4.87 38.47 -14.77
C SER A 247 -4.22 39.86 -14.71
N ASN A 248 -4.69 40.78 -13.87
CA ASN A 248 -4.05 42.06 -13.56
C ASN A 248 -2.85 41.93 -12.59
N GLY A 249 -2.54 40.72 -12.09
CA GLY A 249 -1.51 40.45 -11.08
C GLY A 249 -1.96 40.64 -9.63
N GLU A 250 -3.20 41.07 -9.39
CA GLU A 250 -3.76 41.24 -8.05
C GLU A 250 -3.90 39.88 -7.35
N ARG A 251 -3.45 39.81 -6.09
CA ARG A 251 -3.54 38.62 -5.25
C ARG A 251 -4.50 38.87 -4.10
N ARG A 252 -5.56 38.07 -4.04
CA ARG A 252 -6.57 38.14 -2.98
C ARG A 252 -6.97 36.76 -2.48
N ARG A 253 -7.71 36.73 -1.38
CA ARG A 253 -8.38 35.51 -0.92
C ARG A 253 -9.58 35.19 -1.82
N PHE A 254 -9.99 33.93 -1.86
CA PHE A 254 -11.29 33.53 -2.43
C PHE A 254 -12.45 34.29 -1.76
N LEU A 255 -13.36 34.82 -2.57
CA LEU A 255 -14.63 35.39 -2.16
C LEU A 255 -15.61 34.27 -1.79
N ARG A 256 -16.58 34.56 -0.90
CA ARG A 256 -17.55 33.56 -0.41
C ARG A 256 -18.34 32.86 -1.54
N THR A 257 -18.57 33.54 -2.65
CA THR A 257 -19.21 33.01 -3.87
C THR A 257 -18.31 32.05 -4.65
N GLU A 258 -17.00 32.31 -4.73
CA GLU A 258 -16.03 31.52 -5.51
C GLU A 258 -15.81 30.11 -4.93
N PHE A 259 -16.14 29.87 -3.66
CA PHE A 259 -16.21 28.53 -3.08
C PHE A 259 -17.36 27.66 -3.64
N GLN A 260 -18.29 28.26 -4.40
CA GLN A 260 -19.43 27.57 -5.03
C GLN A 260 -19.38 27.65 -6.56
N SER A 261 -18.99 28.80 -7.12
CA SER A 261 -18.89 29.00 -8.57
C SER A 261 -17.53 28.62 -9.18
N GLY A 262 -16.50 28.44 -8.35
CA GLY A 262 -15.11 28.57 -8.78
C GLY A 262 -14.67 30.04 -8.91
N PRO A 263 -13.36 30.29 -9.10
CA PRO A 263 -12.80 31.60 -9.41
C PRO A 263 -13.07 31.98 -10.89
N ALA A 264 -12.60 33.17 -11.30
CA ALA A 264 -12.61 33.55 -12.72
C ALA A 264 -11.72 32.61 -13.58
N PRO A 265 -12.09 32.29 -14.84
CA PRO A 265 -11.42 31.24 -15.63
C PRO A 265 -9.95 31.52 -16.00
N ASP A 266 -9.53 32.79 -15.95
CA ASP A 266 -8.18 33.28 -16.23
C ASP A 266 -7.29 33.35 -14.97
N ALA A 267 -7.86 33.09 -13.79
CA ALA A 267 -7.25 33.42 -12.52
C ALA A 267 -6.60 32.20 -11.84
N LYS A 268 -5.32 32.35 -11.44
CA LYS A 268 -4.50 31.24 -10.94
C LYS A 268 -4.76 31.00 -9.45
N VAL A 269 -5.20 29.80 -9.13
CA VAL A 269 -5.46 29.36 -7.75
C VAL A 269 -4.15 29.02 -7.04
N PHE A 270 -3.95 29.48 -5.80
CA PHE A 270 -2.73 29.22 -5.03
C PHE A 270 -2.96 29.07 -3.51
N GLN A 271 -1.96 28.50 -2.84
CA GLN A 271 -1.86 28.46 -1.38
C GLN A 271 -0.61 29.20 -0.88
N GLY A 272 -0.70 29.73 0.34
CA GLY A 272 0.43 30.36 1.03
C GLY A 272 1.16 29.39 1.96
N SER A 273 2.11 28.62 1.43
CA SER A 273 2.90 27.65 2.21
C SER A 273 3.95 28.35 3.10
N VAL A 274 4.38 27.67 4.18
CA VAL A 274 5.41 28.18 5.10
C VAL A 274 6.77 28.27 4.38
N LEU A 275 7.38 29.46 4.33
CA LEU A 275 8.65 29.73 3.64
C LEU A 275 9.91 29.38 4.48
N TYR A 276 9.75 29.21 5.79
CA TYR A 276 10.80 28.78 6.73
C TYR A 276 10.52 27.39 7.32
N SER A 277 11.56 26.79 7.90
CA SER A 277 11.54 25.55 8.69
C SER A 277 12.10 25.81 10.08
N GLU A 278 11.73 24.98 11.05
CA GLU A 278 12.35 24.95 12.38
C GLU A 278 13.76 24.34 12.32
N GLY A 279 14.57 24.65 13.33
CA GLY A 279 15.98 24.26 13.44
C GLY A 279 16.93 25.41 13.11
N SER A 280 18.12 25.38 13.70
CA SER A 280 19.20 26.35 13.44
C SER A 280 20.14 25.85 12.34
N THR A 281 20.40 26.68 11.33
CA THR A 281 21.42 26.45 10.30
C THR A 281 22.39 27.62 10.24
N GLN A 282 23.66 27.37 9.86
CA GLN A 282 24.70 28.41 9.81
C GLN A 282 24.42 29.53 8.79
N THR A 283 23.49 29.29 7.85
CA THR A 283 23.04 30.22 6.80
C THR A 283 21.68 30.86 7.09
N GLY A 284 21.08 30.59 8.25
CA GLY A 284 19.63 30.72 8.47
C GLY A 284 19.05 32.10 8.75
N GLN A 285 19.86 33.16 8.95
CA GLN A 285 19.42 34.46 9.48
C GLN A 285 19.59 35.65 8.51
N LEU A 286 19.25 35.45 7.23
CA LEU A 286 19.19 36.54 6.26
C LEU A 286 17.83 37.26 6.35
N GLU A 287 17.85 38.59 6.47
CA GLU A 287 16.65 39.40 6.22
C GLU A 287 16.27 39.33 4.73
N ILE A 288 14.96 39.33 4.44
CA ILE A 288 14.43 39.61 3.10
C ILE A 288 13.68 40.92 3.10
N GLU A 289 13.74 41.64 1.98
CA GLU A 289 12.89 42.80 1.73
C GLU A 289 11.76 42.38 0.79
N LEU A 290 10.53 42.74 1.13
CA LEU A 290 9.31 42.46 0.37
C LEU A 290 8.33 43.61 0.60
N GLU A 291 7.82 44.20 -0.48
CA GLU A 291 6.87 45.34 -0.43
C GLU A 291 7.41 46.52 0.43
N GLY A 292 8.73 46.76 0.38
CA GLY A 292 9.43 47.79 1.15
C GLY A 292 9.61 47.49 2.65
N GLN A 293 9.17 46.32 3.12
CA GLN A 293 9.29 45.89 4.51
C GLN A 293 10.32 44.77 4.65
N ARG A 294 11.04 44.74 5.79
CA ARG A 294 12.04 43.72 6.08
C ARG A 294 11.50 42.63 7.00
N PHE A 295 11.80 41.38 6.65
CA PHE A 295 11.36 40.19 7.37
C PHE A 295 12.54 39.29 7.71
N ALA A 296 12.65 38.95 8.99
CA ALA A 296 13.53 37.91 9.50
C ALA A 296 12.71 36.66 9.88
N VAL A 297 13.36 35.50 9.92
CA VAL A 297 12.77 34.27 10.49
C VAL A 297 12.69 34.33 12.02
N PRO A 298 11.75 33.61 12.65
CA PRO A 298 11.74 33.44 14.10
C PRO A 298 13.05 32.85 14.64
N ARG A 299 13.33 33.09 15.93
CA ARG A 299 14.45 32.43 16.64
C ARG A 299 14.29 30.90 16.55
N ASN A 300 15.38 30.21 16.27
CA ASN A 300 15.44 28.76 16.01
C ASN A 300 14.69 28.29 14.74
N ALA A 301 14.50 29.18 13.76
CA ALA A 301 14.06 28.84 12.40
C ALA A 301 15.09 29.30 11.35
N HIS A 302 14.92 28.83 10.11
CA HIS A 302 15.70 29.22 8.93
C HIS A 302 14.84 29.16 7.66
N TRP A 303 15.16 29.95 6.63
CA TRP A 303 14.50 29.86 5.33
C TRP A 303 14.69 28.48 4.69
N LYS A 304 13.67 27.94 4.01
CA LYS A 304 13.70 26.61 3.36
C LYS A 304 14.65 26.50 2.16
N THR A 305 15.33 27.58 1.81
CA THR A 305 16.26 27.66 0.68
C THR A 305 17.39 28.65 1.00
N ASN A 306 18.49 28.57 0.26
CA ASN A 306 19.63 29.46 0.42
C ASN A 306 19.34 30.87 -0.13
N SER A 307 20.25 31.83 0.14
CA SER A 307 20.16 33.22 -0.33
C SER A 307 19.82 33.34 -1.82
N THR A 308 20.53 32.61 -2.68
CA THR A 308 20.33 32.59 -4.13
C THR A 308 18.95 32.05 -4.52
N GLY A 309 18.47 31.00 -3.85
CA GLY A 309 17.13 30.46 -4.05
C GLY A 309 16.04 31.41 -3.57
N LEU A 310 16.26 32.11 -2.46
CA LEU A 310 15.31 33.05 -1.88
C LEU A 310 15.15 34.31 -2.74
N GLN A 311 16.26 34.85 -3.25
CA GLN A 311 16.25 35.94 -4.23
C GLN A 311 15.57 35.52 -5.56
N ARG A 312 15.75 34.27 -6.01
CA ARG A 312 15.00 33.74 -7.16
C ARG A 312 13.50 33.61 -6.89
N LEU A 313 13.09 33.25 -5.67
CA LEU A 313 11.67 33.21 -5.29
C LEU A 313 11.04 34.61 -5.28
N LEU A 314 11.75 35.62 -4.76
CA LEU A 314 11.31 37.02 -4.80
C LEU A 314 11.19 37.51 -6.26
N ALA A 315 12.24 37.34 -7.07
CA ALA A 315 12.26 37.76 -8.48
C ALA A 315 11.22 37.04 -9.36
N ALA A 316 10.89 35.78 -9.05
CA ALA A 316 9.83 35.02 -9.73
C ALA A 316 8.42 35.31 -9.20
N GLY A 317 8.26 36.31 -8.31
CA GLY A 317 6.98 36.64 -7.67
C GLY A 317 6.42 35.53 -6.78
N ARG A 318 7.22 34.51 -6.41
CA ARG A 318 6.79 33.32 -5.66
C ARG A 318 6.75 33.51 -4.15
N VAL A 319 6.76 34.76 -3.68
CA VAL A 319 6.51 35.15 -2.30
C VAL A 319 5.40 36.19 -2.26
N PHE A 320 4.56 36.16 -1.22
CA PHE A 320 3.59 37.22 -0.93
C PHE A 320 3.37 37.34 0.58
N LEU A 321 2.77 38.45 1.01
CA LEU A 321 2.35 38.67 2.39
C LEU A 321 0.94 38.11 2.67
N LYS A 322 0.84 37.08 3.53
CA LYS A 322 -0.45 36.60 4.07
C LYS A 322 -0.69 37.25 5.43
N GLY A 323 -1.32 38.42 5.43
CA GLY A 323 -1.24 39.34 6.58
C GLY A 323 0.19 39.87 6.70
N ASN A 324 0.72 40.03 7.91
CA ASN A 324 2.12 40.44 8.09
C ASN A 324 3.10 39.25 8.16
N THR A 325 3.06 38.35 7.17
CA THR A 325 3.95 37.17 7.14
C THR A 325 4.24 36.70 5.71
N PRO A 326 5.52 36.66 5.28
CA PRO A 326 5.92 36.09 4.00
C PRO A 326 5.57 34.59 3.88
N ARG A 327 4.92 34.24 2.77
CA ARG A 327 4.54 32.86 2.42
C ARG A 327 4.99 32.54 0.99
N TYR A 328 5.35 31.27 0.76
CA TYR A 328 5.62 30.76 -0.57
C TYR A 328 4.31 30.62 -1.36
N VAL A 329 4.26 31.16 -2.57
CA VAL A 329 3.15 31.03 -3.52
C VAL A 329 3.29 29.69 -4.24
N ARG A 330 2.47 28.72 -3.82
CA ARG A 330 2.33 27.42 -4.50
C ARG A 330 1.01 27.41 -5.28
N TYR A 331 1.07 27.48 -6.60
CA TYR A 331 -0.12 27.39 -7.45
C TYR A 331 -0.71 25.98 -7.42
N LEU A 332 -1.97 25.85 -7.84
CA LEU A 332 -2.63 24.56 -8.01
C LEU A 332 -1.85 23.68 -9.00
N ASP A 333 -1.35 24.27 -10.08
CA ASP A 333 -0.79 23.54 -11.22
C ASP A 333 0.70 23.19 -11.06
N ASP A 334 1.38 23.77 -10.06
CA ASP A 334 2.79 23.46 -9.74
C ASP A 334 3.04 21.96 -9.51
N TYR A 335 2.01 21.23 -9.06
CA TYR A 335 2.05 19.80 -8.75
C TYR A 335 0.69 19.16 -9.05
N LEU A 336 0.57 18.53 -10.21
CA LEU A 336 -0.64 17.81 -10.66
C LEU A 336 -0.88 16.47 -9.92
N CYS A 337 0.11 15.99 -9.17
CA CYS A 337 0.04 14.75 -8.40
C CYS A 337 0.92 14.82 -7.14
N TYR A 338 0.64 13.95 -6.18
CA TYR A 338 1.42 13.79 -4.95
C TYR A 338 1.84 12.33 -4.74
N PRO A 339 2.92 12.04 -3.99
CA PRO A 339 3.28 10.69 -3.61
C PRO A 339 2.19 10.04 -2.75
N LEU A 340 1.80 8.81 -3.11
CA LEU A 340 0.83 8.01 -2.37
C LEU A 340 1.38 7.67 -0.98
N THR A 341 0.60 7.94 0.07
CA THR A 341 1.00 7.69 1.46
C THR A 341 0.72 6.25 1.92
N ASN A 342 0.99 5.94 3.19
CA ASN A 342 0.62 4.67 3.83
C ASN A 342 -0.84 4.64 4.37
N VAL A 343 -1.70 5.58 3.95
CA VAL A 343 -3.13 5.61 4.30
C VAL A 343 -3.97 5.63 3.03
N TRP A 344 -4.67 4.53 2.74
CA TRP A 344 -5.43 4.34 1.49
C TRP A 344 -6.94 4.39 1.77
N THR A 345 -7.57 5.53 1.48
CA THR A 345 -8.98 5.81 1.80
C THR A 345 -9.98 5.42 0.71
N ASP A 346 -9.49 5.23 -0.52
CA ASP A 346 -10.21 4.95 -1.76
C ASP A 346 -10.39 3.45 -2.05
N THR A 347 -9.75 2.57 -1.27
CA THR A 347 -9.79 1.11 -1.46
C THR A 347 -11.11 0.44 -1.04
N GLY A 348 -12.08 1.24 -0.58
CA GLY A 348 -13.34 0.79 0.00
C GLY A 348 -14.20 -0.02 -0.98
N PHE A 349 -14.37 -1.31 -0.70
CA PHE A 349 -14.99 -2.28 -1.63
C PHE A 349 -16.53 -2.24 -1.55
N GLY A 350 -17.18 -1.28 -2.22
CA GLY A 350 -18.64 -1.15 -2.22
C GLY A 350 -19.35 -2.18 -3.10
N GLY A 351 -20.24 -3.00 -2.53
CA GLY A 351 -20.98 -4.05 -3.25
C GLY A 351 -21.95 -3.59 -4.35
N PHE A 352 -22.07 -2.28 -4.57
CA PHE A 352 -22.91 -1.64 -5.59
C PHE A 352 -22.11 -0.66 -6.49
N VAL A 353 -20.77 -0.65 -6.42
CA VAL A 353 -19.93 0.33 -7.12
C VAL A 353 -19.05 -0.36 -8.17
N GLY A 354 -19.52 -0.33 -9.42
CA GLY A 354 -18.77 -0.82 -10.60
C GLY A 354 -18.69 -2.34 -10.75
N ASP A 355 -17.91 -2.79 -11.73
CA ASP A 355 -17.71 -4.21 -12.11
C ASP A 355 -16.79 -4.98 -11.12
N GLN A 356 -16.91 -4.67 -9.83
CA GLN A 356 -16.10 -5.24 -8.75
C GLN A 356 -17.01 -5.73 -7.63
N SER A 357 -17.90 -6.66 -7.94
CA SER A 357 -18.65 -7.41 -6.92
C SER A 357 -17.74 -8.41 -6.20
N LYS A 358 -18.05 -8.77 -4.94
CA LYS A 358 -17.32 -9.82 -4.22
C LYS A 358 -17.78 -11.18 -4.72
N ILE A 359 -16.91 -11.88 -5.44
CA ILE A 359 -17.12 -13.27 -5.88
C ILE A 359 -16.84 -14.23 -4.71
N TYR A 360 -16.07 -13.80 -3.70
CA TYR A 360 -15.74 -14.59 -2.51
C TYR A 360 -15.74 -13.74 -1.24
N VAL A 361 -16.11 -14.36 -0.11
CA VAL A 361 -16.40 -13.66 1.18
C VAL A 361 -15.23 -12.80 1.64
N VAL A 362 -14.02 -13.38 1.65
CA VAL A 362 -12.76 -12.73 2.08
C VAL A 362 -11.96 -12.14 0.91
N GLN A 363 -12.61 -11.81 -0.21
CA GLN A 363 -11.93 -11.20 -1.37
C GLN A 363 -11.38 -9.81 -1.03
N THR A 364 -10.08 -9.62 -1.23
CA THR A 364 -9.38 -8.32 -1.19
C THR A 364 -9.58 -7.52 -2.48
N SER A 365 -9.57 -6.19 -2.38
CA SER A 365 -9.70 -5.26 -3.50
C SER A 365 -8.55 -5.39 -4.50
N SER A 366 -8.87 -5.36 -5.80
CA SER A 366 -7.87 -5.38 -6.88
C SER A 366 -6.94 -4.15 -6.81
N LEU A 367 -7.42 -3.00 -6.34
CA LEU A 367 -6.63 -1.77 -6.22
C LEU A 367 -5.55 -1.87 -5.15
N VAL A 368 -5.85 -2.52 -4.01
CA VAL A 368 -4.90 -2.76 -2.91
C VAL A 368 -3.72 -3.58 -3.43
N ILE A 369 -4.01 -4.69 -4.12
CA ILE A 369 -2.96 -5.56 -4.69
C ILE A 369 -2.21 -4.88 -5.84
N ALA A 370 -2.91 -4.10 -6.68
CA ALA A 370 -2.28 -3.35 -7.76
C ALA A 370 -1.24 -2.35 -7.23
N ARG A 371 -1.54 -1.67 -6.12
CA ARG A 371 -0.57 -0.79 -5.44
C ARG A 371 0.65 -1.57 -4.96
N CYS A 372 0.47 -2.68 -4.22
CA CYS A 372 1.61 -3.50 -3.78
C CYS A 372 2.50 -3.94 -4.95
N LEU A 373 1.92 -4.45 -6.03
CA LEU A 373 2.69 -4.91 -7.19
C LEU A 373 3.37 -3.77 -7.96
N LEU A 374 2.68 -2.64 -8.18
CA LEU A 374 3.27 -1.49 -8.86
C LEU A 374 4.31 -0.76 -8.00
N MET A 375 4.24 -0.87 -6.67
CA MET A 375 5.26 -0.34 -5.74
C MET A 375 6.56 -1.16 -5.74
N THR A 376 6.53 -2.49 -5.94
CA THR A 376 7.70 -3.34 -5.63
C THR A 376 8.07 -4.38 -6.68
N THR A 377 7.51 -4.33 -7.89
CA THR A 377 7.82 -5.29 -8.97
C THR A 377 7.84 -4.61 -10.33
N ASP A 378 8.60 -5.17 -11.27
CA ASP A 378 8.59 -4.83 -12.70
C ASP A 378 7.73 -5.84 -13.52
N PRO A 379 7.30 -5.49 -14.74
CA PRO A 379 6.77 -6.46 -15.69
C PRO A 379 7.73 -7.65 -15.89
N GLY A 380 7.23 -8.88 -15.77
CA GLY A 380 8.02 -10.10 -15.85
C GLY A 380 8.62 -10.61 -14.53
N ASP A 381 8.58 -9.85 -13.43
CA ASP A 381 8.89 -10.37 -12.09
C ASP A 381 7.92 -11.49 -11.67
N LEU A 382 8.28 -12.26 -10.65
CA LEU A 382 7.48 -13.38 -10.13
C LEU A 382 6.80 -12.99 -8.81
N VAL A 383 5.47 -13.14 -8.77
CA VAL A 383 4.62 -12.94 -7.60
C VAL A 383 4.22 -14.30 -7.02
N LEU A 384 4.31 -14.46 -5.70
CA LEU A 384 3.84 -15.65 -4.98
C LEU A 384 2.69 -15.26 -4.05
N ASP A 385 1.55 -15.91 -4.20
CA ASP A 385 0.42 -15.83 -3.26
C ASP A 385 0.14 -17.22 -2.67
N PRO A 386 0.56 -17.49 -1.42
CA PRO A 386 0.37 -18.79 -0.77
C PRO A 386 -1.04 -18.99 -0.16
N THR A 387 -1.94 -18.02 -0.29
CA THR A 387 -3.26 -17.98 0.39
C THR A 387 -4.33 -17.31 -0.49
N CYS A 388 -4.47 -17.76 -1.74
CA CYS A 388 -4.98 -16.90 -2.80
C CYS A 388 -6.48 -16.60 -2.81
N GLY A 389 -7.33 -17.38 -2.12
CA GLY A 389 -8.78 -17.20 -2.16
C GLY A 389 -9.32 -17.19 -3.60
N SER A 390 -10.05 -16.14 -3.96
CA SER A 390 -10.57 -15.93 -5.33
C SER A 390 -9.55 -15.37 -6.33
N GLY A 391 -8.25 -15.55 -6.08
CA GLY A 391 -7.18 -15.29 -7.04
C GLY A 391 -7.01 -13.82 -7.43
N THR A 392 -7.31 -12.85 -6.55
CA THR A 392 -7.09 -11.43 -6.84
C THR A 392 -5.64 -11.16 -7.21
N THR A 393 -4.67 -11.75 -6.49
CA THR A 393 -3.25 -11.52 -6.76
C THR A 393 -2.80 -12.06 -8.11
N ALA A 394 -3.23 -13.27 -8.49
CA ALA A 394 -2.97 -13.82 -9.82
C ALA A 394 -3.61 -12.96 -10.92
N TYR A 395 -4.87 -12.53 -10.73
CA TYR A 395 -5.59 -11.70 -11.71
C TYR A 395 -4.90 -10.34 -11.93
N VAL A 396 -4.48 -9.67 -10.84
CA VAL A 396 -3.82 -8.36 -10.92
C VAL A 396 -2.36 -8.50 -11.39
N ALA A 397 -1.67 -9.60 -11.07
CA ALA A 397 -0.35 -9.89 -11.60
C ALA A 397 -0.40 -10.08 -13.14
N GLU A 398 -1.35 -10.87 -13.65
CA GLU A 398 -1.57 -11.06 -15.09
C GLU A 398 -1.94 -9.72 -15.78
N GLN A 399 -2.87 -8.96 -15.19
CA GLN A 399 -3.26 -7.61 -15.68
C GLN A 399 -2.06 -6.67 -15.84
N TRP A 400 -1.06 -6.79 -14.96
CA TRP A 400 0.16 -5.97 -15.00
C TRP A 400 1.37 -6.73 -15.54
N ARG A 401 1.17 -7.85 -16.25
CA ARG A 401 2.21 -8.63 -16.94
C ARG A 401 3.35 -9.16 -16.04
N ARG A 402 3.05 -9.42 -14.76
CA ARG A 402 3.92 -10.17 -13.84
C ARG A 402 3.63 -11.67 -13.98
N ARG A 403 4.65 -12.52 -13.82
CA ARG A 403 4.44 -13.97 -13.64
C ARG A 403 3.90 -14.21 -12.24
N TRP A 404 3.09 -15.24 -12.04
CA TRP A 404 2.53 -15.54 -10.73
C TRP A 404 2.48 -17.04 -10.42
N ILE A 405 2.54 -17.36 -9.12
CA ILE A 405 2.21 -18.66 -8.54
C ILE A 405 1.17 -18.39 -7.45
N THR A 406 0.09 -19.16 -7.44
CA THR A 406 -1.05 -18.94 -6.55
C THR A 406 -1.49 -20.27 -5.94
N ILE A 407 -1.70 -20.31 -4.62
CA ILE A 407 -1.90 -21.55 -3.85
C ILE A 407 -3.06 -21.34 -2.86
N ASP A 408 -3.91 -22.36 -2.73
CA ASP A 408 -4.94 -22.44 -1.69
C ASP A 408 -5.21 -23.93 -1.38
N THR A 409 -5.68 -24.24 -0.17
CA THR A 409 -6.13 -25.59 0.21
C THR A 409 -7.60 -25.82 -0.10
N SER A 410 -8.39 -24.75 -0.23
CA SER A 410 -9.82 -24.78 -0.52
C SER A 410 -10.08 -25.02 -2.00
N ARG A 411 -10.71 -26.17 -2.30
CA ARG A 411 -11.18 -26.48 -3.67
C ARG A 411 -12.16 -25.44 -4.22
N VAL A 412 -12.90 -24.75 -3.35
CA VAL A 412 -13.82 -23.67 -3.74
C VAL A 412 -13.05 -22.41 -4.14
N ALA A 413 -12.03 -22.02 -3.37
CA ALA A 413 -11.15 -20.91 -3.70
C ALA A 413 -10.46 -21.14 -5.06
N LEU A 414 -9.83 -22.31 -5.24
CA LEU A 414 -9.17 -22.70 -6.49
C LEU A 414 -10.14 -22.74 -7.70
N ALA A 415 -11.39 -23.16 -7.49
CA ALA A 415 -12.40 -23.16 -8.56
C ALA A 415 -12.78 -21.73 -8.99
N LEU A 416 -13.02 -20.82 -8.03
CA LEU A 416 -13.34 -19.42 -8.30
C LEU A 416 -12.16 -18.67 -8.92
N ALA A 417 -10.94 -18.87 -8.40
CA ALA A 417 -9.71 -18.31 -8.97
C ALA A 417 -9.50 -18.79 -10.41
N ARG A 418 -9.62 -20.10 -10.67
CA ARG A 418 -9.52 -20.67 -12.03
C ARG A 418 -10.58 -20.11 -12.97
N GLN A 419 -11.84 -20.00 -12.54
CA GLN A 419 -12.90 -19.40 -13.36
C GLN A 419 -12.56 -17.95 -13.71
N ARG A 420 -12.27 -17.12 -12.70
CA ARG A 420 -11.92 -15.69 -12.86
C ARG A 420 -10.75 -15.48 -13.82
N LEU A 421 -9.70 -16.30 -13.72
CA LEU A 421 -8.51 -16.20 -14.58
C LEU A 421 -8.80 -16.65 -16.02
N LEU A 422 -9.55 -17.74 -16.22
CA LEU A 422 -9.87 -18.25 -17.56
C LEU A 422 -10.93 -17.42 -18.29
N THR A 423 -11.72 -16.60 -17.59
CA THR A 423 -12.66 -15.63 -18.19
C THR A 423 -12.12 -14.19 -18.21
N ALA A 424 -10.90 -13.95 -17.72
CA ALA A 424 -10.30 -12.61 -17.73
C ALA A 424 -10.03 -12.13 -19.16
N ARG A 425 -10.16 -10.83 -19.39
CA ARG A 425 -9.77 -10.15 -20.62
C ARG A 425 -8.90 -8.95 -20.27
N PHE A 426 -7.83 -8.78 -21.03
CA PHE A 426 -6.87 -7.69 -20.88
C PHE A 426 -6.58 -7.12 -22.26
N ASP A 427 -7.22 -5.99 -22.61
CA ASP A 427 -7.28 -5.53 -24.01
C ASP A 427 -5.92 -5.11 -24.59
N TYR A 428 -4.92 -4.90 -23.73
CA TYR A 428 -3.54 -4.56 -24.10
C TYR A 428 -2.66 -5.77 -24.43
N TYR A 429 -3.13 -7.02 -24.27
CA TYR A 429 -2.32 -8.22 -24.44
C TYR A 429 -2.93 -9.23 -25.43
N LYS A 430 -2.05 -9.83 -26.25
CA LYS A 430 -2.38 -11.03 -27.05
C LYS A 430 -1.98 -12.29 -26.29
N LEU A 431 -2.69 -13.39 -26.54
CA LEU A 431 -2.31 -14.70 -26.04
C LEU A 431 -0.98 -15.14 -26.67
N LYS A 432 -0.12 -15.80 -25.88
CA LYS A 432 1.15 -16.35 -26.36
C LYS A 432 0.96 -17.48 -27.40
N ASP A 433 -0.16 -18.19 -27.29
CA ASP A 433 -0.59 -19.27 -28.19
C ASP A 433 -2.10 -19.12 -28.37
N GLU A 434 -2.53 -18.50 -29.48
CA GLU A 434 -3.95 -18.28 -29.78
C GLU A 434 -4.69 -19.60 -30.06
N ALA A 435 -3.99 -20.63 -30.54
CA ALA A 435 -4.58 -21.94 -30.85
C ALA A 435 -4.90 -22.77 -29.59
N ARG A 436 -4.12 -22.62 -28.51
CA ARG A 436 -4.43 -23.18 -27.19
C ARG A 436 -5.34 -22.31 -26.32
N GLY A 437 -5.61 -21.08 -26.75
CA GLY A 437 -6.44 -20.12 -26.02
C GLY A 437 -5.86 -19.76 -24.63
N VAL A 438 -6.71 -19.20 -23.75
CA VAL A 438 -6.34 -18.77 -22.39
C VAL A 438 -5.76 -19.92 -21.56
N ALA A 439 -6.17 -21.17 -21.82
CA ALA A 439 -5.66 -22.35 -21.14
C ALA A 439 -4.20 -22.69 -21.49
N GLY A 440 -3.66 -22.19 -22.62
CA GLY A 440 -2.32 -22.55 -23.11
C GLY A 440 -1.17 -22.18 -22.18
N GLY A 441 -1.33 -21.16 -21.33
CA GLY A 441 -0.37 -20.77 -20.28
C GLY A 441 -0.75 -21.21 -18.86
N PHE A 442 -1.98 -21.68 -18.63
CA PHE A 442 -2.52 -21.90 -17.28
C PHE A 442 -2.19 -23.31 -16.76
N VAL A 443 -1.11 -23.41 -15.97
CA VAL A 443 -0.68 -24.69 -15.36
C VAL A 443 -1.20 -24.82 -13.93
N CYS A 444 -2.28 -25.60 -13.76
CA CYS A 444 -2.77 -26.00 -12.44
C CYS A 444 -2.24 -27.39 -12.07
N LYS A 445 -1.62 -27.53 -10.89
CA LYS A 445 -1.13 -28.80 -10.34
C LYS A 445 -1.69 -29.01 -8.93
N THR A 446 -2.38 -30.12 -8.71
CA THR A 446 -2.69 -30.60 -7.35
C THR A 446 -1.44 -31.26 -6.79
N VAL A 447 -0.84 -30.69 -5.75
CA VAL A 447 0.14 -31.42 -4.93
C VAL A 447 -0.66 -32.42 -4.07
N PRO A 448 -0.43 -33.75 -4.16
CA PRO A 448 -1.11 -34.70 -3.30
C PRO A 448 -0.70 -34.47 -1.85
N HIS A 449 -1.61 -34.66 -0.89
CA HIS A 449 -1.25 -34.61 0.52
C HIS A 449 -0.18 -35.66 0.81
N ILE A 450 0.98 -35.20 1.31
CA ILE A 450 1.99 -36.06 1.92
C ILE A 450 1.39 -36.55 3.25
N THR A 451 0.68 -37.67 3.17
CA THR A 451 0.15 -38.42 4.31
C THR A 451 1.23 -39.28 4.95
N LEU A 452 1.04 -39.68 6.21
CA LEU A 452 1.90 -40.66 6.88
C LEU A 452 2.06 -41.94 6.03
N ARG A 453 0.97 -42.43 5.42
CA ARG A 453 1.01 -43.57 4.48
C ARG A 453 1.98 -43.31 3.31
N SER A 454 1.89 -42.16 2.65
CA SER A 454 2.77 -41.84 1.51
C SER A 454 4.23 -41.59 1.90
N ILE A 455 4.53 -41.21 3.16
CA ILE A 455 5.93 -41.17 3.65
C ILE A 455 6.42 -42.60 3.93
N ALA A 456 5.66 -43.37 4.69
CA ALA A 456 5.98 -44.75 5.10
C ALA A 456 6.01 -45.76 3.94
N GLN A 457 5.59 -45.37 2.74
CA GLN A 457 5.63 -46.16 1.51
C GLN A 457 6.54 -45.54 0.42
N ASN A 458 7.32 -44.50 0.75
CA ASN A 458 8.21 -43.84 -0.20
C ASN A 458 9.59 -44.50 -0.25
N VAL A 459 9.70 -45.58 -1.04
CA VAL A 459 10.96 -46.33 -1.26
C VAL A 459 12.12 -45.49 -1.82
N ALA A 460 11.88 -44.27 -2.33
CA ALA A 460 12.96 -43.37 -2.71
C ALA A 460 13.75 -42.82 -1.50
N LEU A 461 13.20 -42.94 -0.28
CA LEU A 461 13.90 -42.60 0.96
C LEU A 461 14.90 -43.70 1.38
N ASP A 462 14.70 -44.96 0.96
CA ASP A 462 15.51 -46.10 1.42
C ASP A 462 16.98 -45.93 1.04
N ALA A 463 17.26 -45.41 -0.16
CA ALA A 463 18.63 -45.11 -0.61
C ALA A 463 19.27 -43.94 0.16
N ILE A 464 18.45 -43.01 0.67
CA ILE A 464 18.91 -41.89 1.52
C ILE A 464 19.22 -42.41 2.92
N PHE A 465 18.34 -43.24 3.50
CA PHE A 465 18.58 -43.88 4.80
C PHE A 465 19.79 -44.81 4.75
N ALA A 466 19.92 -45.68 3.75
CA ALA A 466 21.10 -46.56 3.60
C ALA A 466 22.43 -45.79 3.54
N LYS A 467 22.43 -44.60 2.91
CA LYS A 467 23.61 -43.72 2.84
C LYS A 467 23.90 -42.95 4.13
N HIS A 468 22.86 -42.44 4.80
CA HIS A 468 23.00 -41.47 5.89
C HIS A 468 22.83 -42.06 7.30
N GLN A 469 22.11 -43.18 7.46
CA GLN A 469 21.90 -43.82 8.76
C GLN A 469 23.21 -44.23 9.44
N PRO A 470 24.21 -44.85 8.78
CA PRO A 470 25.48 -45.20 9.44
C PRO A 470 26.23 -43.98 9.99
N VAL A 471 26.14 -42.84 9.29
CA VAL A 471 26.75 -41.57 9.73
C VAL A 471 25.98 -41.00 10.93
N LEU A 472 24.65 -41.05 10.90
CA LEU A 472 23.81 -40.61 12.03
C LEU A 472 24.03 -41.49 13.26
N ASP A 473 24.15 -42.81 13.10
CA ASP A 473 24.42 -43.75 14.19
C ASP A 473 25.81 -43.53 14.79
N GLU A 474 26.83 -43.27 13.96
CA GLU A 474 28.19 -42.91 14.41
C GLU A 474 28.18 -41.62 15.25
N LYS A 475 27.53 -40.55 14.76
CA LYS A 475 27.44 -39.27 15.50
C LYS A 475 26.56 -39.37 16.74
N LEU A 476 25.47 -40.12 16.69
CA LEU A 476 24.58 -40.36 17.83
C LEU A 476 25.29 -41.20 18.91
N LYS A 477 26.08 -42.21 18.52
CA LYS A 477 26.93 -42.95 19.45
C LYS A 477 27.97 -42.02 20.10
N ALA A 478 28.72 -41.26 19.31
CA ALA A 478 29.71 -40.32 19.84
C ALA A 478 29.10 -39.27 20.79
N LEU A 479 27.90 -38.76 20.46
CA LEU A 479 27.15 -37.84 21.32
C LEU A 479 26.68 -38.51 22.63
N ASN A 480 26.18 -39.74 22.57
CA ASN A 480 25.74 -40.49 23.75
C ASN A 480 26.91 -40.89 24.66
N ASP A 481 28.05 -41.29 24.09
CA ASP A 481 29.26 -41.62 24.85
C ASP A 481 29.88 -40.37 25.48
N ALA A 482 29.86 -39.20 24.80
CA ALA A 482 30.19 -37.92 25.41
C ALA A 482 29.19 -37.52 26.52
N LEU A 483 27.89 -37.74 26.32
CA LEU A 483 26.85 -37.40 27.30
C LEU A 483 26.94 -38.27 28.58
N ARG A 484 27.38 -39.53 28.45
CA ARG A 484 27.66 -40.43 29.59
C ARG A 484 28.76 -39.90 30.52
N LEU A 485 29.70 -39.09 30.00
CA LEU A 485 30.74 -38.44 30.79
C LEU A 485 30.25 -37.17 31.51
N VAL A 486 29.02 -36.69 31.23
CA VAL A 486 28.45 -35.47 31.85
C VAL A 486 27.78 -35.81 33.18
N THR A 487 28.60 -35.80 34.25
CA THR A 487 28.17 -36.02 35.64
C THR A 487 27.12 -34.99 36.10
N PRO A 488 26.34 -35.27 37.17
CA PRO A 488 25.36 -34.33 37.71
C PRO A 488 25.99 -32.98 38.11
N GLU A 489 27.19 -33.00 38.69
CA GLU A 489 27.93 -31.82 39.16
C GLU A 489 28.44 -30.99 37.98
N LEU A 490 28.92 -31.65 36.91
CA LEU A 490 29.30 -30.98 35.67
C LEU A 490 28.08 -30.33 35.00
N ARG A 491 26.93 -31.03 34.99
CA ARG A 491 25.65 -30.52 34.47
C ARG A 491 25.15 -29.31 35.27
N GLN A 492 25.32 -29.33 36.59
CA GLN A 492 24.97 -28.22 37.49
C GLN A 492 25.91 -27.02 37.28
N ARG A 493 27.23 -27.25 37.16
CA ARG A 493 28.23 -26.22 36.83
C ARG A 493 28.02 -25.59 35.45
N LEU A 494 27.58 -26.36 34.46
CA LEU A 494 27.24 -25.84 33.13
C LEU A 494 25.96 -25.00 33.15
N ARG A 495 24.92 -25.43 33.87
CA ARG A 495 23.71 -24.61 34.10
C ARG A 495 24.04 -23.28 34.78
N ALA A 496 24.91 -23.29 35.79
CA ALA A 496 25.40 -22.08 36.49
C ALA A 496 26.44 -21.24 35.70
N LYS A 497 26.61 -21.51 34.40
CA LYS A 497 27.41 -20.71 33.44
C LYS A 497 26.61 -20.31 32.18
N LEU A 498 25.39 -20.80 32.05
CA LEU A 498 24.46 -20.52 30.94
C LEU A 498 23.20 -19.78 31.43
N LEU A 499 23.15 -19.50 32.73
CA LEU A 499 22.36 -18.49 33.43
C LEU A 499 23.35 -17.44 33.96
#